data_AF-X1IDT7-F1
#
_entry.id   AF-X1IDT7-F1
#
_cell.length_a   1.000
_cell.length_b   1.000
_cell.length_c   1.000
_cell.angle_alpha   90.00
_cell.angle_beta   90.00
_cell.angle_gamma   90.00
#
_symmetry.space_group_name_H-M   'P 1'
#
loop_
_entity.id
_entity.type
_entity.pdbx_description
1 polymer ?
#
loop_
_entity_poly.entity_id
_entity_poly.type
_entity_poly.pdbx_seq_one_letter_code
_entity_poly.pdbx_strand_id
1 'polypeptide(L)'
;EYESSIASTSLDIRNAFPYFYYLVNHGSWKKALFFFDDLQSVVEQYIASHPRSQPEKIREKIDSIRVTLATPSVDYWKRKAINLKLHDLVSSLIEIGAPLR
;
A
#
# COMPACT_ATOMS: atom_id res chain seq x y z
N GLU A 1 -16.78 -18.80 -4.56
CA GLU A 1 -16.94 -17.34 -4.81
C GLU A 1 -16.02 -16.49 -3.92
N TYR A 2 -15.97 -16.71 -2.60
CA TYR A 2 -15.14 -15.93 -1.67
C TYR A 2 -13.62 -15.94 -1.98
N GLU A 3 -13.05 -17.10 -2.31
CA GLU A 3 -11.62 -17.24 -2.66
C GLU A 3 -11.24 -16.47 -3.94
N SER A 4 -12.18 -16.31 -4.88
CA SER A 4 -11.93 -15.55 -6.12
C SER A 4 -11.79 -14.06 -5.87
N SER A 5 -12.51 -13.53 -4.88
CA SER A 5 -12.43 -12.11 -4.49
C SER A 5 -11.07 -11.81 -3.84
N ILE A 6 -10.63 -12.67 -2.93
CA ILE A 6 -9.34 -12.52 -2.23
C ILE A 6 -8.16 -12.61 -3.19
N ALA A 7 -8.18 -13.60 -4.10
CA ALA A 7 -7.15 -13.77 -5.10
C ALA A 7 -7.08 -12.58 -6.07
N SER A 8 -8.23 -12.06 -6.50
CA SER A 8 -8.32 -10.87 -7.36
C SER A 8 -7.75 -9.63 -6.67
N THR A 9 -8.21 -9.32 -5.45
CA THR A 9 -7.74 -8.16 -4.69
C THR A 9 -6.25 -8.24 -4.39
N SER A 10 -5.73 -9.45 -4.12
CA SER A 10 -4.30 -9.65 -3.91
C SER A 10 -3.47 -9.39 -5.17
N LEU A 11 -3.99 -9.78 -6.33
CA LEU A 11 -3.36 -9.51 -7.63
C LEU A 11 -3.36 -8.00 -7.93
N ASP A 12 -4.46 -7.32 -7.64
CA ASP A 12 -4.57 -5.86 -7.78
C ASP A 12 -3.54 -5.14 -6.90
N ILE A 13 -3.41 -5.55 -5.64
CA ILE A 13 -2.41 -5.04 -4.71
C ILE A 13 -0.98 -5.30 -5.25
N ARG A 14 -0.70 -6.52 -5.71
CA ARG A 14 0.62 -6.91 -6.26
C ARG A 14 1.01 -6.06 -7.46
N ASN A 15 0.06 -5.75 -8.34
CA ASN A 15 0.28 -4.93 -9.52
C ASN A 15 0.37 -3.43 -9.20
N ALA A 16 -0.30 -2.98 -8.14
CA ALA A 16 -0.34 -1.58 -7.75
C ALA A 16 0.98 -1.09 -7.12
N PHE A 17 1.65 -1.93 -6.31
CA PHE A 17 2.87 -1.53 -5.60
C PHE A 17 4.02 -1.08 -6.54
N PRO A 18 4.38 -1.81 -7.61
CA PRO A 18 5.42 -1.37 -8.55
C PRO A 18 5.13 0.00 -9.18
N TYR A 19 3.88 0.25 -9.55
CA TYR A 19 3.48 1.55 -10.11
C TYR A 19 3.59 2.67 -9.07
N PHE A 20 3.19 2.39 -7.83
CA PHE A 20 3.36 3.36 -6.75
C PHE A 20 4.83 3.70 -6.48
N TYR A 21 5.71 2.69 -6.45
CA TYR A 21 7.17 2.89 -6.35
C TYR A 21 7.70 3.78 -7.48
N TYR A 22 7.23 3.57 -8.72
CA TYR A 22 7.59 4.41 -9.85
C TYR A 22 7.18 5.88 -9.62
N LEU A 23 5.94 6.13 -9.21
CA LEU A 23 5.44 7.49 -8.97
C LEU A 23 6.22 8.23 -7.88
N VAL A 24 6.56 7.55 -6.78
CA VAL A 24 7.36 8.11 -5.67
C VAL A 24 8.78 8.43 -6.14
N ASN A 25 9.44 7.52 -6.84
CA ASN A 25 10.83 7.71 -7.26
C ASN A 25 10.99 8.80 -8.34
N HIS A 26 9.99 8.95 -9.21
CA HIS A 26 9.91 10.05 -10.20
C HIS A 26 9.43 11.39 -9.61
N GLY A 27 9.13 11.47 -8.31
CA GLY A 27 8.68 12.69 -7.67
C GLY A 27 7.30 13.18 -8.13
N SER A 28 6.49 12.28 -8.69
CA SER A 28 5.11 12.57 -9.13
C SER A 28 4.15 12.58 -7.94
N TRP A 29 4.41 13.45 -6.95
CA TRP A 29 3.77 13.43 -5.62
C TRP A 29 2.24 13.50 -5.64
N LYS A 30 1.67 14.36 -6.50
CA LYS A 30 0.20 14.44 -6.64
C LYS A 30 -0.38 13.12 -7.16
N LYS A 31 0.23 12.54 -8.19
CA LYS A 31 -0.20 11.25 -8.74
C LYS A 31 -0.01 10.12 -7.73
N ALA A 32 1.11 10.14 -6.99
CA ALA A 32 1.36 9.19 -5.91
C ALA A 32 0.25 9.27 -4.86
N LEU A 33 -0.10 10.47 -4.38
CA LEU A 33 -1.16 10.64 -3.40
C LEU A 33 -2.51 10.11 -3.91
N PHE A 34 -2.94 10.49 -5.12
CA PHE A 34 -4.18 9.97 -5.70
C PHE A 34 -4.17 8.45 -5.84
N PHE A 35 -3.08 7.89 -6.36
CA PHE A 35 -2.94 6.43 -6.50
C PHE A 35 -2.92 5.72 -5.14
N PHE A 36 -2.37 6.36 -4.12
CA PHE A 36 -2.33 5.80 -2.77
C PHE A 36 -3.73 5.70 -2.15
N ASP A 37 -4.64 6.62 -2.45
CA ASP A 37 -6.03 6.55 -2.00
C ASP A 37 -6.78 5.35 -2.62
N ASP A 38 -6.52 5.06 -3.89
CA ASP A 38 -7.03 3.86 -4.56
C ASP A 38 -6.44 2.60 -3.93
N LEU A 39 -5.12 2.56 -3.72
CA LEU A 39 -4.43 1.44 -3.08
C LEU A 39 -4.98 1.18 -1.67
N GLN A 40 -5.21 2.24 -0.87
CA GLN A 40 -5.83 2.13 0.45
C GLN A 40 -7.20 1.46 0.35
N SER A 41 -8.03 1.85 -0.61
CA SER A 41 -9.37 1.26 -0.77
C SER A 41 -9.31 -0.24 -1.07
N VAL A 42 -8.37 -0.67 -1.91
CA VAL A 42 -8.15 -2.09 -2.21
C VAL A 42 -7.63 -2.85 -0.99
N VAL A 43 -6.71 -2.26 -0.21
CA VAL A 43 -6.20 -2.87 1.02
C VAL A 43 -7.29 -2.97 2.10
N GLU A 44 -8.17 -1.98 2.23
CA GLU A 44 -9.31 -2.03 3.15
C GLU A 44 -10.29 -3.16 2.79
N GLN A 45 -10.57 -3.35 1.50
CA GLN A 45 -11.38 -4.49 1.03
C GLN A 45 -10.70 -5.82 1.35
N TYR A 46 -9.38 -5.89 1.18
CA TYR A 46 -8.61 -7.09 1.49
C TYR A 46 -8.70 -7.44 2.99
N ILE A 47 -8.42 -6.50 3.89
CA ILE A 47 -8.44 -6.77 5.34
C ILE A 47 -9.86 -7.06 5.84
N ALA A 48 -10.89 -6.41 5.29
CA ALA A 48 -12.29 -6.69 5.60
C ALA A 48 -12.70 -8.11 5.23
N SER A 49 -12.10 -8.67 4.16
CA SER A 49 -12.34 -10.03 3.70
C SER A 49 -11.50 -11.08 4.45
N HIS A 50 -10.58 -10.67 5.33
CA HIS A 50 -9.67 -11.56 6.07
C HIS A 50 -9.92 -11.52 7.58
N PRO A 51 -10.60 -12.53 8.16
CA PRO A 51 -10.94 -12.55 9.58
C PRO A 51 -9.74 -12.66 10.54
N ARG A 52 -8.55 -13.03 10.05
CA ARG A 52 -7.29 -13.07 10.83
C ARG A 52 -6.40 -11.84 10.62
N SER A 53 -6.87 -10.85 9.87
CA SER A 53 -6.11 -9.62 9.67
C SER A 53 -6.01 -8.84 10.99
N GLN A 54 -4.92 -8.08 11.16
CA GLN A 54 -4.78 -7.08 12.22
C GLN A 54 -5.06 -5.70 11.58
N PRO A 55 -6.33 -5.35 11.33
CA PRO A 55 -6.69 -4.20 10.49
C PRO A 55 -6.12 -2.88 11.02
N GLU A 56 -6.10 -2.70 12.34
CA GLU A 56 -5.55 -1.50 12.97
C GLU A 56 -4.06 -1.32 12.67
N LYS A 57 -3.25 -2.39 12.72
CA LYS A 57 -1.82 -2.31 12.38
C LYS A 57 -1.59 -1.97 10.91
N ILE A 58 -2.46 -2.44 10.03
CA ILE A 58 -2.38 -2.12 8.59
C ILE A 58 -2.78 -0.66 8.35
N ARG A 59 -3.85 -0.19 9.00
CA ARG A 59 -4.29 1.21 8.95
C ARG A 59 -3.24 2.17 9.47
N GLU A 60 -2.60 1.86 10.59
CA GLU A 60 -1.48 2.66 11.13
C GLU A 60 -0.35 2.83 10.10
N LYS A 61 0.00 1.76 9.37
CA LYS A 61 1.02 1.80 8.31
C LYS A 61 0.56 2.65 7.12
N ILE A 62 -0.70 2.50 6.70
CA ILE A 62 -1.30 3.30 5.63
C ILE A 62 -1.29 4.79 5.99
N ASP A 63 -1.74 5.15 7.19
CA ASP A 63 -1.75 6.53 7.67
C ASP A 63 -0.33 7.10 7.75
N SER A 64 0.64 6.29 8.19
CA SER A 64 2.04 6.69 8.22
C SER A 64 2.59 7.04 6.83
N ILE A 65 2.18 6.30 5.78
CA ILE A 65 2.54 6.59 4.38
C ILE A 65 1.81 7.85 3.91
N ARG A 66 0.51 7.99 4.18
CA ARG A 66 -0.29 9.17 3.79
C ARG A 66 0.26 10.47 4.37
N VAL A 67 0.55 10.49 5.67
CA VAL A 67 1.18 11.66 6.33
C VAL A 67 2.50 12.00 5.66
N THR A 68 3.30 10.98 5.31
CA THR A 68 4.55 11.19 4.59
C THR A 68 4.31 11.73 3.18
N LEU A 69 3.27 11.32 2.46
CA LEU A 69 2.94 11.82 1.11
C LEU A 69 2.36 13.24 1.10
N ALA A 70 1.69 13.66 2.17
CA ALA A 70 0.90 14.90 2.22
C ALA A 70 1.70 16.17 1.86
N THR A 71 3.01 16.19 2.14
CA THR A 71 3.89 17.31 1.78
C THR A 71 4.68 16.99 0.50
N PRO A 72 4.53 17.71 -0.62
CA PRO A 72 5.42 17.53 -1.77
C PRO A 72 6.87 17.82 -1.37
N SER A 73 7.84 17.02 -1.84
CA SER A 73 9.27 17.32 -1.60
C SER A 73 10.16 16.62 -2.63
N VAL A 74 11.21 17.27 -3.09
CA VAL A 74 12.22 16.66 -3.98
C VAL A 74 13.27 15.83 -3.23
N ASP A 75 13.18 15.78 -1.90
CA ASP A 75 14.17 15.15 -1.04
C ASP A 75 14.26 13.62 -1.27
N TYR A 76 15.49 13.16 -1.49
CA TYR A 76 15.84 11.75 -1.56
C TYR A 76 15.44 11.01 -0.26
N TRP A 77 15.64 11.63 0.90
CA TRP A 77 15.33 11.02 2.20
C TRP A 77 13.85 10.72 2.37
N LYS A 78 12.99 11.59 1.84
CA LYS A 78 11.55 11.36 1.84
C LYS A 78 11.16 10.18 0.95
N ARG A 79 11.71 10.09 -0.26
CA ARG A 79 11.49 8.93 -1.16
C ARG A 79 11.91 7.64 -0.49
N LYS A 80 13.10 7.62 0.12
CA LYS A 80 13.60 6.47 0.89
C LYS A 80 12.66 6.10 2.05
N ALA A 81 12.18 7.09 2.82
CA ALA A 81 11.26 6.85 3.92
C ALA A 81 9.93 6.23 3.47
N ILE A 82 9.35 6.72 2.36
CA ILE A 82 8.11 6.14 1.80
C ILE A 82 8.36 4.71 1.31
N ASN A 83 9.47 4.48 0.62
CA ASN A 83 9.82 3.15 0.11
C ASN A 83 9.99 2.12 1.25
N LEU A 84 10.57 2.52 2.38
CA LEU A 84 10.69 1.67 3.57
C LEU A 84 9.31 1.37 4.19
N LYS A 85 8.45 2.39 4.34
CA LYS A 85 7.10 2.22 4.87
C LYS A 85 6.23 1.33 3.97
N LEU A 86 6.38 1.46 2.65
CA LEU A 86 5.71 0.60 1.69
C LEU A 86 6.15 -0.85 1.81
N HIS A 87 7.46 -1.09 1.91
CA HIS A 87 7.99 -2.43 2.11
C HIS A 87 7.42 -3.05 3.39
N ASP A 88 7.35 -2.26 4.46
CA ASP A 88 6.79 -2.69 5.74
C ASP A 88 5.28 -2.98 5.68
N LEU A 89 4.52 -2.23 4.86
CA LEU A 89 3.11 -2.53 4.57
C LEU A 89 2.96 -3.84 3.78
N VAL A 90 3.76 -4.02 2.71
CA VAL A 90 3.76 -5.25 1.90
C VAL A 90 4.08 -6.47 2.75
N SER A 91 5.10 -6.38 3.61
CA SER A 91 5.45 -7.46 4.53
C SER A 91 4.28 -7.85 5.44
N SER A 92 3.60 -6.87 6.05
CA SER A 92 2.43 -7.14 6.89
C SER A 92 1.25 -7.74 6.11
N LEU A 93 1.05 -7.33 4.86
CA LEU A 93 0.03 -7.92 4.00
C LEU A 93 0.36 -9.39 3.68
N ILE A 94 1.62 -9.70 3.38
CA ILE A 94 2.10 -11.09 3.16
C ILE A 94 1.91 -11.93 4.43
N GLU A 95 2.23 -11.38 5.61
CA GLU A 95 2.07 -12.07 6.91
C GLU A 95 0.62 -12.45 7.21
N ILE A 96 -0.36 -11.64 6.77
CA ILE A 96 -1.79 -11.95 6.93
C ILE A 96 -2.36 -12.77 5.76
N GLY A 97 -1.51 -13.25 4.85
CA GLY A 97 -1.86 -14.20 3.80
C GLY A 97 -1.99 -13.63 2.39
N ALA A 98 -1.61 -12.37 2.13
CA ALA A 98 -1.71 -11.79 0.80
C ALA A 98 -0.60 -12.36 -0.11
N PRO A 99 -0.93 -13.04 -1.23
CA PRO A 99 0.06 -13.54 -2.18
C PRO A 99 0.66 -12.40 -3.02
N LEU A 100 1.53 -11.59 -2.40
CA LEU A 100 2.20 -10.44 -3.02
C LEU A 100 3.63 -10.72 -3.49
N ARG A 101 4.12 -11.96 -3.32
CA ARG A 101 5.41 -12.43 -3.85
C ARG A 101 5.30 -12.77 -5.33
#